data_AF-A0A8C4KJS5-F1
#
_entry.id   AF-A0A8C4KJS5-F1
#
_cell.length_a   1.000
_cell.length_b   1.000
_cell.length_c   1.000
_cell.angle_alpha   90.00
_cell.angle_beta   90.00
_cell.angle_gamma   90.00
#
_symmetry.space_group_name_H-M   'P 1'
#
loop_
_entity.id
_entity.type
_entity.pdbx_description
1 polymer ?
#
loop_
_entity_poly.entity_id
_entity_poly.type
_entity_poly.pdbx_seq_one_letter_code
_entity_poly.pdbx_strand_id
1 'polypeptide(L)'
;MALARQLCLLSRWALCRPILGHVSVQRSYRGDSPADSGKDVLEIPLPPWQERPNEPLETKRARLLYESRKRGMLENCILLSLFAKENLNRMSERQLNLYDRLINEPSNDWDIYYWATGTVQPPIALLALTAVSYPDLTLRATDEAGIALGCRKLGLAWLVLRRVLWERVGPPLSCCPLFTAEAKPTPAVFENDVMAMLREFAKNKNREQRLRQPDLEYLFESPR
;
A
#
# COMPACT_ATOMS: atom_id res chain seq x y z
N MET A 1 -22.38 63.43 -56.57
CA MET A 1 -23.03 62.33 -57.32
C MET A 1 -21.90 61.54 -57.97
N ALA A 2 -21.54 60.29 -57.64
CA ALA A 2 -22.23 59.15 -57.04
C ALA A 2 -21.13 58.24 -56.40
N LEU A 3 -21.38 57.64 -55.23
CA LEU A 3 -21.61 56.19 -55.02
C LEU A 3 -20.42 55.28 -55.43
N ALA A 4 -19.99 54.25 -54.71
CA ALA A 4 -20.21 53.71 -53.38
C ALA A 4 -19.33 52.45 -53.27
N ARG A 5 -18.77 52.21 -52.08
CA ARG A 5 -18.57 50.89 -51.45
C ARG A 5 -17.55 49.91 -52.06
N GLN A 6 -16.37 49.90 -51.41
CA GLN A 6 -15.67 48.67 -51.05
C GLN A 6 -16.59 47.68 -50.34
N LEU A 7 -16.41 46.37 -50.57
CA LEU A 7 -16.34 45.31 -49.55
C LEU A 7 -15.95 43.95 -50.18
N CYS A 8 -14.86 43.39 -49.64
CA CYS A 8 -14.56 41.96 -49.42
C CYS A 8 -14.68 40.95 -50.58
N LEU A 9 -13.53 40.67 -51.23
CA LEU A 9 -13.27 39.41 -51.93
C LEU A 9 -12.83 38.35 -50.90
N LEU A 10 -13.75 37.46 -50.51
CA LEU A 10 -13.44 36.20 -49.84
C LEU A 10 -14.08 35.08 -50.65
N SER A 11 -13.28 34.32 -51.38
CA SER A 11 -13.71 33.02 -51.88
C SER A 11 -12.52 32.25 -52.44
N ARG A 12 -12.10 31.25 -51.67
CA ARG A 12 -11.27 30.10 -52.07
C ARG A 12 -9.82 30.56 -52.30
N TRP A 13 -8.81 30.06 -51.61
CA TRP A 13 -8.37 28.68 -51.68
C TRP A 13 -7.96 28.19 -50.28
N ALA A 14 -8.63 27.14 -49.81
CA ALA A 14 -8.16 26.40 -48.65
C ALA A 14 -6.85 25.70 -49.04
N LEU A 15 -5.79 25.98 -48.30
CA LEU A 15 -4.51 25.30 -48.40
C LEU A 15 -4.72 23.81 -48.07
N CYS A 16 -4.76 22.97 -49.10
CA CYS A 16 -4.57 21.53 -48.95
C CYS A 16 -3.15 21.30 -48.45
N ARG A 17 -2.96 21.16 -47.13
CA ARG A 17 -1.74 20.56 -46.60
C ARG A 17 -1.72 19.08 -47.03
N PRO A 18 -0.64 18.57 -47.64
CA PRO A 18 -0.52 17.15 -47.86
C PRO A 18 -0.40 16.50 -46.48
N ILE A 19 -1.40 15.70 -46.12
CA ILE A 19 -1.32 14.80 -44.97
C ILE A 19 -0.34 13.71 -45.40
N LEU A 20 0.96 13.96 -45.20
CA LEU A 20 1.91 12.88 -45.02
C LEU A 20 1.43 12.17 -43.75
N GLY A 21 0.72 11.06 -43.97
CA GLY A 21 0.20 10.19 -42.93
C GLY A 21 1.37 9.71 -42.09
N HIS A 22 1.65 10.46 -41.03
CA HIS A 22 2.39 9.93 -39.90
C HIS A 22 1.52 8.80 -39.39
N VAL A 23 1.91 7.57 -39.70
CA VAL A 23 1.42 6.40 -38.99
C VAL A 23 1.88 6.62 -37.56
N SER A 24 1.05 7.29 -36.76
CA SER A 24 1.11 7.18 -35.33
C SER A 24 0.87 5.70 -35.06
N VAL A 25 1.96 4.95 -34.90
CA VAL A 25 1.93 3.68 -34.20
C VAL A 25 1.44 4.05 -32.81
N GLN A 26 0.11 4.03 -32.63
CA GLN A 26 -0.47 3.97 -31.31
C GLN A 26 0.10 2.68 -30.74
N ARG A 27 1.14 2.82 -29.90
CA ARG A 27 1.62 1.76 -29.04
C ARG A 27 0.55 1.55 -27.96
N SER A 28 -0.64 1.14 -28.38
CA SER A 28 -1.72 0.70 -27.53
C SER A 28 -1.37 -0.72 -27.12
N TYR A 29 -0.96 -0.87 -25.86
CA TYR A 29 -0.88 -2.18 -25.23
C TYR A 29 -2.27 -2.80 -25.28
N ARG A 30 -2.43 -3.87 -26.07
CA ARG A 30 -3.74 -4.54 -26.27
C ARG A 30 -4.19 -5.38 -25.07
N GLY A 31 -3.39 -5.51 -24.02
CA GLY A 31 -3.75 -6.33 -22.86
C GLY A 31 -3.66 -7.84 -23.11
N ASP A 32 -3.51 -8.29 -24.35
CA ASP A 32 -3.38 -9.69 -24.72
C ASP A 32 -1.95 -10.21 -24.45
N SER A 33 -1.48 -10.12 -23.21
CA SER A 33 -0.31 -10.91 -22.80
C SER A 33 -0.77 -12.34 -22.54
N PRO A 34 -0.14 -13.36 -23.15
CA PRO A 34 -0.44 -14.75 -22.81
C PRO A 34 -0.24 -14.96 -21.31
N ALA A 35 -1.05 -15.84 -20.71
CA ALA A 35 -0.90 -16.18 -19.30
C ALA A 35 0.55 -16.58 -19.05
N ASP A 36 1.21 -15.88 -18.12
CA ASP A 36 2.59 -16.17 -17.74
C ASP A 36 2.67 -17.64 -17.34
N SER A 37 3.50 -18.40 -18.07
CA SER A 37 3.63 -19.83 -17.88
C SER A 37 4.22 -20.20 -16.51
N GLY A 38 4.70 -19.20 -15.74
CA GLY A 38 5.26 -19.35 -14.40
C GLY A 38 6.58 -20.13 -14.37
N LYS A 39 7.06 -20.58 -15.54
CA LYS A 39 8.30 -21.35 -15.71
C LYS A 39 9.55 -20.48 -15.54
N ASP A 40 9.39 -19.16 -15.63
CA ASP A 40 10.46 -18.18 -15.48
C ASP A 40 10.59 -17.66 -14.03
N VAL A 41 9.84 -18.23 -13.08
CA VAL A 41 10.04 -17.97 -11.65
C VAL A 41 11.33 -18.69 -11.21
N LEU A 42 12.46 -18.07 -11.52
CA LEU A 42 13.76 -18.47 -11.01
C LEU A 42 13.82 -18.03 -9.54
N GLU A 43 13.75 -19.00 -8.63
CA GLU A 43 14.03 -18.76 -7.20
C GLU A 43 15.54 -18.58 -7.03
N ILE A 44 15.99 -17.32 -7.01
CA ILE A 44 17.40 -16.97 -6.80
C ILE A 44 17.70 -17.17 -5.30
N PRO A 45 18.54 -18.14 -4.91
CA PRO A 45 18.86 -18.36 -3.50
C PRO A 45 19.64 -17.16 -2.96
N LEU A 46 19.04 -16.45 -2.00
CA LEU A 46 19.72 -15.38 -1.28
C LEU A 46 20.79 -15.97 -0.35
N PRO A 47 21.90 -15.24 -0.10
CA PRO A 47 22.89 -15.69 0.86
C PRO A 47 22.25 -15.80 2.24
N PRO A 48 22.55 -16.87 3.01
CA PRO A 48 22.01 -17.02 4.36
C PRO A 48 22.53 -15.89 5.24
N TRP A 49 21.66 -15.36 6.10
CA TRP A 49 22.04 -14.36 7.09
C TRP A 49 23.07 -14.93 8.07
N GLN A 50 24.04 -14.11 8.46
CA GLN A 50 25.13 -14.49 9.36
C GLN A 50 25.19 -13.54 10.55
N GLU A 51 25.22 -14.10 11.76
CA GLU A 51 25.37 -13.33 12.99
C GLU A 51 26.78 -12.76 13.14
N ARG A 52 26.87 -11.54 13.68
CA ARG A 52 28.14 -10.84 13.93
C ARG A 52 28.42 -10.78 15.45
N PRO A 53 29.21 -11.73 16.00
CA PRO A 53 29.41 -11.82 17.45
C PRO A 53 30.50 -10.89 18.02
N ASN A 54 31.44 -10.41 17.21
CA ASN A 54 32.66 -9.75 17.70
C ASN A 54 32.65 -8.21 17.58
N GLU A 55 31.47 -7.58 17.47
CA GLU A 55 31.33 -6.12 17.39
C GLU A 55 31.05 -5.50 18.78
N PRO A 56 31.65 -4.34 19.12
CA PRO A 56 31.32 -3.67 20.37
C PRO A 56 29.88 -3.14 20.34
N LEU A 57 29.23 -3.06 21.51
CA LEU A 57 27.81 -2.74 21.62
C LEU A 57 27.42 -1.41 20.95
N GLU A 58 28.25 -0.38 21.06
CA GLU A 58 27.96 0.91 20.41
C GLU A 58 28.00 0.83 18.88
N THR A 59 28.96 0.09 18.32
CA THR A 59 29.03 -0.14 16.87
C THR A 59 27.83 -0.96 16.39
N LYS A 60 27.42 -1.96 17.17
CA LYS A 60 26.21 -2.73 16.90
C LYS A 60 24.96 -1.85 16.89
N ARG A 61 24.78 -0.99 17.89
CA ARG A 61 23.65 -0.05 17.95
C ARG A 61 23.63 0.91 16.76
N ALA A 62 24.80 1.48 16.40
CA ALA A 62 24.91 2.38 15.26
C ALA A 62 24.57 1.68 13.93
N ARG A 63 25.02 0.43 13.75
CA ARG A 63 24.69 -0.39 12.59
C ARG A 63 23.19 -0.69 12.53
N LEU A 64 22.61 -1.19 13.61
CA LEU A 64 21.18 -1.52 13.68
C LEU A 64 20.31 -0.28 13.49
N LEU A 65 20.75 0.88 13.96
CA LEU A 65 20.07 2.15 13.70
C LEU A 65 20.06 2.47 12.20
N TYR A 66 21.20 2.32 11.52
CA TYR A 66 21.30 2.54 10.09
C TYR A 66 20.38 1.60 9.31
N GLU A 67 20.44 0.30 9.61
CA GLU A 67 19.62 -0.74 8.96
C GLU A 67 18.12 -0.51 9.18
N SER A 68 17.73 -0.07 10.37
CA SER A 68 16.33 0.29 10.68
C SER A 68 15.83 1.49 9.87
N ARG A 69 16.72 2.45 9.56
CA ARG A 69 16.39 3.67 8.83
C ARG A 69 16.37 3.50 7.31
N LYS A 70 16.99 2.45 6.77
CA LYS A 70 17.21 2.23 5.33
C LYS A 70 16.48 0.98 4.83
N ARG A 71 15.14 1.01 4.86
CA ARG A 71 14.27 -0.09 4.40
C ARG A 71 13.65 0.21 3.03
N GLY A 72 13.12 -0.82 2.37
CA GLY A 72 12.52 -0.69 1.03
C GLY A 72 11.18 0.06 1.00
N MET A 73 10.49 0.19 2.14
CA MET A 73 9.18 0.85 2.27
C MET A 73 9.16 1.94 3.33
N LEU A 74 8.32 2.96 3.16
CA LEU A 74 8.23 4.12 4.05
C LEU A 74 7.63 3.75 5.41
N GLU A 75 6.68 2.81 5.42
CA GLU A 75 5.98 2.32 6.60
C GLU A 75 6.97 1.75 7.62
N ASN A 76 7.82 0.81 7.18
CA ASN A 76 8.89 0.25 8.02
C ASN A 76 9.96 1.28 8.35
N CYS A 77 10.34 2.17 7.41
CA CYS A 77 11.32 3.21 7.68
C CYS A 77 10.89 4.10 8.85
N ILE A 78 9.62 4.49 8.92
CA ILE A 78 9.10 5.33 10.00
C ILE A 78 8.92 4.52 11.29
N LEU A 79 8.31 3.33 11.20
CA LEU A 79 8.04 2.49 12.36
C LEU A 79 9.33 2.06 13.08
N LEU A 80 10.29 1.49 12.34
CA LEU A 80 11.53 0.95 12.90
C LEU A 80 12.49 2.05 13.34
N SER A 81 12.54 3.19 12.64
CA SER A 81 13.41 4.30 13.06
C SER A 81 12.99 4.94 14.38
N LEU A 82 11.67 5.08 14.62
CA LEU A 82 11.15 5.57 15.89
C LEU A 82 11.32 4.52 17.00
N PHE A 83 11.06 3.24 16.69
CA PHE A 83 11.32 2.15 17.63
C PHE A 83 12.79 2.10 18.06
N ALA A 84 13.71 2.23 17.10
CA ALA A 84 15.15 2.28 17.30
C ALA A 84 15.55 3.45 18.21
N LYS A 85 15.01 4.66 17.96
CA LYS A 85 15.27 5.85 18.78
C LYS A 85 14.98 5.63 20.26
N GLU A 86 13.87 4.98 20.59
CA GLU A 86 13.44 4.79 21.99
C GLU A 86 14.08 3.59 22.68
N ASN A 87 14.38 2.53 21.92
CA ASN A 87 14.72 1.24 22.51
C ASN A 87 16.19 0.83 22.36
N LEU A 88 16.92 1.26 21.31
CA LEU A 88 18.31 0.79 21.07
C LEU A 88 19.25 1.04 22.25
N ASN A 89 19.13 2.21 22.88
CA ASN A 89 19.98 2.59 24.01
C ASN A 89 19.64 1.80 25.29
N ARG A 90 18.40 1.29 25.40
CA ARG A 90 17.89 0.57 26.58
C ARG A 90 18.02 -0.95 26.46
N MET A 91 18.15 -1.47 25.24
CA MET A 91 18.22 -2.90 24.98
C MET A 91 19.57 -3.50 25.42
N SER A 92 19.48 -4.71 25.97
CA SER A 92 20.64 -5.58 26.25
C SER A 92 21.21 -6.20 24.97
N GLU A 93 22.45 -6.68 25.01
CA GLU A 93 23.09 -7.36 23.88
C GLU A 93 22.26 -8.51 23.28
N ARG A 94 21.66 -9.33 24.15
CA ARG A 94 20.76 -10.40 23.74
C ARG A 94 19.57 -9.86 22.93
N GLN A 95 18.96 -8.76 23.38
CA GLN A 95 17.86 -8.12 22.66
C GLN A 95 18.33 -7.49 21.35
N LEU A 96 19.53 -6.91 21.31
CA LEU A 96 20.11 -6.41 20.05
C LEU A 96 20.32 -7.53 19.03
N ASN A 97 20.77 -8.71 19.46
CA ASN A 97 20.91 -9.88 18.58
C ASN A 97 19.55 -10.37 18.05
N LEU A 98 18.52 -10.39 18.90
CA LEU A 98 17.16 -10.74 18.48
C LEU A 98 16.59 -9.71 17.52
N TYR A 99 16.87 -8.43 17.73
CA TYR A 99 16.45 -7.35 16.85
C TYR A 99 17.17 -7.40 15.49
N ASP A 100 18.48 -7.68 15.49
CA ASP A 100 19.28 -7.87 14.28
C ASP A 100 18.71 -8.98 13.39
N ARG A 101 18.38 -10.13 13.99
CA ARG A 101 17.72 -11.23 13.30
C ARG A 101 16.35 -10.81 12.76
N LEU A 102 15.51 -10.19 13.59
CA LEU A 102 14.16 -9.78 13.20
C LEU A 102 14.13 -8.88 11.97
N ILE A 103 15.07 -7.92 11.85
CA ILE A 103 15.06 -6.95 10.75
C ILE A 103 15.82 -7.43 9.51
N ASN A 104 16.84 -8.29 9.66
CA ASN A 104 17.75 -8.64 8.56
C ASN A 104 17.61 -10.08 8.04
N GLU A 105 17.05 -11.00 8.82
CA GLU A 105 16.84 -12.39 8.40
C GLU A 105 15.68 -12.53 7.38
N PRO A 106 14.52 -11.84 7.54
CA PRO A 106 13.45 -11.90 6.56
C PRO A 106 13.82 -11.18 5.26
N SER A 107 13.61 -11.83 4.13
CA SER A 107 13.87 -11.23 2.81
C SER A 107 12.84 -10.18 2.40
N ASN A 108 11.62 -10.26 2.95
CA ASN A 108 10.51 -9.37 2.59
C ASN A 108 10.18 -8.40 3.72
N ASP A 109 10.27 -7.11 3.43
CA ASP A 109 9.90 -6.03 4.34
C ASP A 109 8.40 -6.05 4.72
N TRP A 110 7.51 -6.46 3.80
CA TRP A 110 6.07 -6.51 4.08
C TRP A 110 5.73 -7.50 5.19
N ASP A 111 6.47 -8.61 5.28
CA ASP A 111 6.24 -9.61 6.32
C ASP A 111 6.49 -9.01 7.71
N ILE A 112 7.57 -8.23 7.86
CA ILE A 112 7.90 -7.53 9.11
C ILE A 112 6.77 -6.57 9.51
N TYR A 113 6.24 -5.82 8.54
CA TYR A 113 5.14 -4.88 8.78
C TYR A 113 3.87 -5.61 9.26
N TYR A 114 3.50 -6.71 8.60
CA TYR A 114 2.33 -7.50 8.97
C TYR A 114 2.47 -8.17 10.33
N TRP A 115 3.66 -8.68 10.65
CA TRP A 115 3.94 -9.24 11.98
C TRP A 115 3.84 -8.18 13.08
N ALA A 116 4.32 -6.96 12.81
CA ALA A 116 4.30 -5.86 13.77
C ALA A 116 2.89 -5.33 14.02
N THR A 117 2.07 -5.24 12.97
CA THR A 117 0.69 -4.74 13.07
C THR A 117 -0.31 -5.82 13.48
N GLY A 118 0.08 -7.09 13.40
CA GLY A 118 -0.78 -8.23 13.73
C GLY A 118 -1.94 -8.41 12.75
N THR A 119 -1.88 -7.80 11.57
CA THR A 119 -2.92 -7.93 10.55
C THR A 119 -2.75 -9.26 9.82
N VAL A 120 -3.34 -10.31 10.37
CA VAL A 120 -3.60 -11.51 9.58
C VAL A 120 -4.82 -11.18 8.73
N GLN A 121 -4.65 -11.11 7.40
CA GLN A 121 -5.78 -11.03 6.48
C GLN A 121 -6.72 -12.19 6.83
N PRO A 122 -8.01 -11.93 7.11
CA PRO A 122 -8.94 -13.04 7.25
C PRO A 122 -8.88 -13.84 5.94
N PRO A 123 -8.81 -15.20 5.99
CA PRO A 123 -8.88 -15.98 4.77
C PRO A 123 -10.07 -15.49 3.96
N ILE A 124 -9.88 -15.29 2.65
CA ILE A 124 -10.84 -14.63 1.73
C ILE A 124 -12.29 -15.15 1.92
N ALA A 125 -12.46 -16.38 2.40
CA ALA A 125 -13.72 -16.98 2.82
C ALA A 125 -14.54 -16.19 3.88
N LEU A 126 -13.92 -15.38 4.75
CA LEU A 126 -14.61 -14.65 5.83
C LEU A 126 -15.12 -13.25 5.42
N LEU A 127 -14.61 -12.67 4.33
CA LEU A 127 -15.09 -11.36 3.83
C LEU A 127 -16.48 -11.43 3.17
N ALA A 128 -16.97 -12.64 2.87
CA ALA A 128 -18.33 -12.84 2.37
C ALA A 128 -19.41 -12.62 3.45
N LEU A 129 -19.06 -12.64 4.74
CA LEU A 129 -20.02 -12.58 5.86
C LEU A 129 -20.12 -11.21 6.53
N THR A 130 -19.15 -10.30 6.34
CA THR A 130 -19.13 -8.98 7.00
C THR A 130 -19.59 -7.82 6.13
N ALA A 131 -20.32 -8.07 5.03
CA ALA A 131 -21.00 -7.04 4.25
C ALA A 131 -22.22 -6.40 4.97
N VAL A 132 -22.17 -6.30 6.30
CA VAL A 132 -23.13 -5.60 7.15
C VAL A 132 -22.34 -4.79 8.18
N SER A 133 -21.96 -3.57 7.84
CA SER A 133 -21.92 -2.39 8.72
C SER A 133 -21.08 -1.27 8.07
N TYR A 134 -21.71 -0.50 7.18
CA TYR A 134 -21.36 0.89 6.96
C TYR A 134 -22.64 1.71 7.17
N PRO A 135 -22.88 2.27 8.37
CA PRO A 135 -23.96 3.21 8.57
C PRO A 135 -23.41 4.63 8.45
N ASP A 136 -22.93 5.07 7.28
CA ASP A 136 -22.75 6.52 7.07
C ASP A 136 -22.63 6.97 5.61
N LEU A 137 -23.55 6.54 4.74
CA LEU A 137 -23.65 7.16 3.41
C LEU A 137 -25.11 7.27 2.93
N THR A 138 -25.96 7.83 3.79
CA THR A 138 -27.28 8.32 3.40
C THR A 138 -27.61 9.56 4.22
N LEU A 139 -27.50 10.76 3.63
CA LEU A 139 -28.41 11.90 3.82
C LEU A 139 -27.80 13.18 3.22
N ARG A 140 -28.13 13.46 1.96
CA ARG A 140 -28.39 14.81 1.43
C ARG A 140 -29.10 14.68 0.08
N ALA A 141 -30.32 14.15 0.13
CA ALA A 141 -31.33 14.42 -0.87
C ALA A 141 -32.39 15.24 -0.14
N THR A 142 -32.29 16.57 -0.21
CA THR A 142 -33.32 17.47 0.29
C THR A 142 -34.53 17.36 -0.64
N ASP A 143 -35.63 16.88 -0.06
CA ASP A 143 -37.00 17.32 -0.21
C ASP A 143 -37.32 18.20 -1.43
N GLU A 144 -38.10 17.66 -2.36
CA GLU A 144 -39.27 18.31 -2.97
C GLU A 144 -40.16 17.22 -3.61
N ALA A 145 -41.45 17.24 -3.28
CA ALA A 145 -42.56 16.46 -3.86
C ALA A 145 -42.69 14.94 -3.59
N GLY A 146 -43.33 14.65 -2.45
CA GLY A 146 -44.44 13.70 -2.25
C GLY A 146 -44.64 12.48 -3.17
N ILE A 147 -44.67 11.29 -2.56
CA ILE A 147 -45.90 10.51 -2.29
C ILE A 147 -45.47 9.25 -1.53
N ALA A 148 -45.99 9.09 -0.32
CA ALA A 148 -45.90 7.88 0.45
C ALA A 148 -46.76 6.78 -0.19
N LEU A 149 -46.14 5.71 -0.69
CA LEU A 149 -46.80 4.43 -0.97
C LEU A 149 -45.85 3.25 -0.70
N GLY A 150 -45.91 2.76 0.54
CA GLY A 150 -45.91 1.33 0.86
C GLY A 150 -44.73 0.46 0.41
N CYS A 151 -43.57 0.61 1.04
CA CYS A 151 -42.50 -0.41 0.99
C CYS A 151 -42.82 -1.61 1.89
N ARG A 152 -43.49 -2.65 1.35
CA ARG A 152 -43.51 -4.00 1.95
C ARG A 152 -43.33 -5.17 0.97
N LYS A 153 -42.89 -4.94 -0.27
CA LYS A 153 -42.60 -6.02 -1.24
C LYS A 153 -41.44 -5.68 -2.21
N LEU A 154 -40.22 -5.46 -1.73
CA LEU A 154 -39.04 -5.29 -2.59
C LEU A 154 -37.78 -6.01 -2.08
N GLY A 155 -37.92 -7.10 -1.32
CA GLY A 155 -36.77 -7.89 -0.86
C GLY A 155 -36.08 -8.70 -1.98
N LEU A 156 -36.83 -9.15 -2.98
CA LEU A 156 -36.31 -10.04 -4.04
C LEU A 156 -35.71 -9.26 -5.23
N ALA A 157 -36.23 -8.07 -5.56
CA ALA A 157 -35.72 -7.26 -6.68
C ALA A 157 -34.28 -6.80 -6.44
N TRP A 158 -33.93 -6.46 -5.19
CA TRP A 158 -32.58 -6.04 -4.82
C TRP A 158 -31.55 -7.18 -4.91
N LEU A 159 -31.95 -8.41 -4.53
CA LEU A 159 -31.11 -9.60 -4.62
C LEU A 159 -30.82 -10.00 -6.08
N VAL A 160 -31.82 -9.92 -6.95
CA VAL A 160 -31.65 -10.23 -8.39
C VAL A 160 -30.81 -9.16 -9.09
N LEU A 161 -31.04 -7.88 -8.80
CA LEU A 161 -30.25 -6.80 -9.39
C LEU A 161 -28.78 -6.87 -8.95
N ARG A 162 -28.52 -7.21 -7.69
CA ARG A 162 -27.17 -7.43 -7.15
C ARG A 162 -26.45 -8.62 -7.78
N ARG A 163 -27.17 -9.69 -8.14
CA ARG A 163 -26.61 -10.85 -8.85
C ARG A 163 -26.26 -10.53 -10.32
N VAL A 164 -27.15 -9.80 -11.01
CA VAL A 164 -26.94 -9.40 -12.41
C VAL A 164 -25.83 -8.36 -12.55
N LEU A 165 -25.66 -7.46 -11.57
CA LEU A 165 -24.56 -6.49 -11.58
C LEU A 165 -23.21 -7.16 -11.31
N TRP A 166 -23.18 -8.18 -10.44
CA TRP A 166 -21.97 -8.99 -10.15
C TRP A 166 -21.52 -9.80 -11.36
N GLU A 167 -22.45 -10.39 -12.14
CA GLU A 167 -22.14 -11.16 -13.35
C GLU A 167 -21.71 -10.30 -14.55
N ARG A 168 -22.13 -9.03 -14.63
CA ARG A 168 -21.84 -8.15 -15.79
C ARG A 168 -20.62 -7.25 -15.63
N VAL A 169 -20.28 -6.84 -14.40
CA VAL A 169 -19.21 -5.85 -14.17
C VAL A 169 -17.92 -6.49 -13.67
N GLY A 170 -18.00 -7.70 -13.09
CA GLY A 170 -16.86 -8.30 -12.40
C GLY A 170 -16.34 -7.40 -11.26
N PRO A 171 -15.44 -7.89 -10.41
CA PRO A 171 -14.70 -7.00 -9.53
C PRO A 171 -13.88 -6.02 -10.40
N PRO A 172 -13.74 -4.73 -10.02
CA PRO A 172 -12.90 -3.79 -10.75
C PRO A 172 -11.47 -4.34 -10.84
N LEU A 173 -11.06 -4.68 -12.06
CA LEU A 173 -9.72 -5.14 -12.44
C LEU A 173 -8.68 -4.00 -12.40
N SER A 174 -8.71 -3.15 -11.38
CA SER A 174 -7.77 -2.02 -11.26
C SER A 174 -6.74 -2.17 -10.14
N CYS A 175 -6.63 -3.35 -9.53
CA CYS A 175 -5.45 -3.72 -8.75
C CYS A 175 -4.99 -5.09 -9.24
N CYS A 176 -3.81 -5.12 -9.86
CA CYS A 176 -3.17 -6.32 -10.36
C CYS A 176 -3.19 -7.42 -9.29
N PRO A 177 -3.64 -8.65 -9.59
CA PRO A 177 -3.58 -9.77 -8.64
C PRO A 177 -2.17 -10.31 -8.40
N LEU A 178 -1.14 -9.77 -9.07
CA LEU A 178 0.24 -10.27 -9.00
C LEU A 178 0.98 -10.00 -7.67
N PHE A 179 0.40 -9.24 -6.75
CA PHE A 179 0.99 -9.00 -5.42
C PHE A 179 -0.09 -9.06 -4.33
N THR A 180 -0.86 -10.14 -4.29
CA THR A 180 -1.58 -10.47 -3.05
C THR A 180 -0.57 -11.10 -2.09
N ALA A 181 0.08 -10.26 -1.27
CA ALA A 181 0.88 -10.77 -0.16
C ALA A 181 -0.08 -11.46 0.81
N GLU A 182 -0.11 -12.80 0.79
CA GLU A 182 -0.74 -13.58 1.84
C GLU A 182 -0.09 -13.19 3.16
N ALA A 183 -0.87 -12.59 4.07
CA ALA A 183 -0.37 -12.18 5.37
C ALA A 183 -0.01 -13.44 6.18
N LYS A 184 1.28 -13.77 6.22
CA LYS A 184 1.80 -14.93 6.95
C LYS A 184 1.82 -14.65 8.45
N PRO A 185 1.44 -15.61 9.31
CA PRO A 185 1.61 -15.46 10.75
C PRO A 185 3.10 -15.28 11.08
N THR A 186 3.40 -14.65 12.21
CA THR A 186 4.78 -14.51 12.68
C THR A 186 5.40 -15.90 12.86
N PRO A 187 6.53 -16.20 12.18
CA PRO A 187 7.23 -17.46 12.41
C PRO A 187 7.65 -17.59 13.88
N ALA A 188 7.58 -18.81 14.42
CA ALA A 188 7.94 -19.08 15.83
C ALA A 188 9.36 -18.60 16.21
N VAL A 189 10.28 -18.56 15.23
CA VAL A 189 11.65 -18.04 15.41
C VAL A 189 11.67 -16.56 15.82
N PHE A 190 10.71 -15.78 15.33
CA PHE A 190 10.58 -14.35 15.60
C PHE A 190 9.55 -14.04 16.70
N GLU A 191 8.96 -15.06 17.35
CA GLU A 191 8.09 -14.87 18.51
C GLU A 191 8.93 -14.67 19.78
N ASN A 192 9.56 -13.50 19.89
CA ASN A 192 10.47 -13.16 20.97
C ASN A 192 10.11 -11.81 21.63
N ASP A 193 10.82 -11.47 22.71
CA ASP A 193 10.57 -10.25 23.51
C ASP A 193 10.63 -8.97 22.66
N VAL A 194 11.53 -8.94 21.68
CA VAL A 194 11.69 -7.80 20.76
C VAL A 194 10.48 -7.64 19.87
N MET A 195 9.95 -8.73 19.32
CA MET A 195 8.73 -8.71 18.53
C MET A 195 7.52 -8.27 19.37
N ALA A 196 7.46 -8.67 20.64
CA ALA A 196 6.43 -8.18 21.57
C ALA A 196 6.54 -6.67 21.81
N MET A 197 7.76 -6.15 22.04
CA MET A 197 8.01 -4.70 22.15
C MET A 197 7.62 -3.96 20.87
N LEU A 198 7.92 -4.52 19.70
CA LEU A 198 7.58 -3.92 18.40
C LEU A 198 6.08 -3.87 18.17
N ARG A 199 5.34 -4.96 18.45
CA ARG A 199 3.88 -4.99 18.36
C ARG A 199 3.23 -3.98 19.30
N GLU A 200 3.75 -3.88 20.51
CA GLU A 200 3.25 -2.92 21.49
C GLU A 200 3.53 -1.47 21.04
N PHE A 201 4.71 -1.23 20.49
CA PHE A 201 5.05 0.06 19.88
C PHE A 201 4.14 0.39 18.69
N ALA A 202 3.80 -0.58 17.85
CA ALA A 202 2.93 -0.39 16.68
C ALA A 202 1.51 0.04 17.04
N LYS A 203 0.97 -0.41 18.18
CA LYS A 203 -0.37 0.00 18.65
C LYS A 203 -0.48 1.50 18.97
N ASN A 204 0.65 2.17 19.23
CA ASN A 204 0.71 3.61 19.48
C ASN A 204 -0.34 4.10 20.50
N LYS A 205 -0.34 3.53 21.71
CA LYS A 205 -1.30 3.87 22.77
C LYS A 205 -1.31 5.37 23.11
N ASN A 206 -0.16 6.02 22.98
CA ASN A 206 0.03 7.45 23.27
C ASN A 206 -0.46 8.37 22.15
N ARG A 207 -0.87 7.83 20.98
CA ARG A 207 -1.28 8.59 19.79
C ARG A 207 -0.23 9.60 19.32
N GLU A 208 1.04 9.20 19.40
CA GLU A 208 2.16 10.00 18.92
C GLU A 208 2.06 10.17 17.40
N GLN A 209 2.46 11.35 16.90
CA GLN A 209 2.50 11.60 15.46
C GLN A 209 3.70 10.90 14.84
N ARG A 210 3.45 9.95 13.93
CA ARG A 210 4.48 9.18 13.21
C ARG A 210 4.49 9.53 11.73
N LEU A 211 4.78 10.79 11.43
CA LEU A 211 4.72 11.32 10.07
C LEU A 211 6.07 11.29 9.35
N ARG A 212 7.17 11.38 10.11
CA ARG A 212 8.52 11.49 9.57
C ARG A 212 9.50 10.68 10.40
N GLN A 213 10.59 10.29 9.75
CA GLN A 213 11.75 9.71 10.42
C GLN A 213 12.35 10.73 11.41
N PRO A 214 12.75 10.33 12.62
CA PRO A 214 13.34 11.24 13.59
C PRO A 214 14.73 11.73 13.14
N ASP A 215 15.03 12.98 13.47
CA ASP A 215 16.37 13.55 13.32
C ASP A 215 17.39 12.81 14.20
N LEU A 216 18.67 12.91 13.89
CA LEU A 216 19.74 12.19 14.60
C LEU A 216 20.24 12.90 15.86
N GLU A 217 19.69 14.08 16.19
CA GLU A 217 20.16 14.94 17.29
C GLU A 217 20.11 14.24 18.66
N TYR A 218 19.13 13.36 18.87
CA TYR A 218 18.97 12.60 20.12
C TYR A 218 20.15 11.66 20.44
N LEU A 219 21.02 11.35 19.47
CA LEU A 219 22.21 10.54 19.71
C LEU A 219 23.31 11.32 20.46
N PHE A 220 23.27 12.65 20.38
CA PHE A 220 24.25 13.53 21.00
C PHE A 220 23.71 14.19 22.28
N GLU A 221 22.39 14.15 22.51
CA GLU A 221 21.78 14.59 23.75
C GLU A 221 22.21 13.68 24.93
N SER A 222 22.54 14.30 26.07
CA SER A 222 22.74 13.54 27.30
C SER A 222 21.41 12.88 27.73
N PRO A 223 21.42 11.65 28.24
CA PRO A 223 20.20 11.01 28.74
C PRO A 223 19.57 11.91 29.82
N ARG A 224 18.32 12.31 29.60
CA ARG A 224 17.53 13.11 30.56
C ARG A 224 17.06 12.27 31.73
#